data_AF-A0A803K5Y0-F1
#
_entry.id   AF-A0A803K5Y0-F1
#
_cell.length_a   1.000
_cell.length_b   1.000
_cell.length_c   1.000
_cell.angle_alpha   90.00
_cell.angle_beta   90.00
_cell.angle_gamma   90.00
#
_symmetry.space_group_name_H-M   'P 1'
#
loop_
_entity.id
_entity.type
_entity.pdbx_description
1 polymer ?
#
loop_
_entity_poly.entity_id
_entity_poly.type
_entity_poly.pdbx_seq_one_letter_code
_entity_poly.pdbx_strand_id
1 'polypeptide(L)'
;ACSHLTACSHLTVCSHLTACSLLTACSHLTACSHLTACSLLTACSHLTACSLLTACSHLTACSLLTACSHLTACSLLTACSLLTACSLLTACSHLTACSHLTACSHLTACSHLTACSLLTACSHLTACSLLTACSHLTACSHLTACSLLTACSLLTACSSLLRVASLLRVASLLRVATLLRVASLLRVAPYCV
;
A
#
# COMPACT_ATOMS: atom_id res chain seq x y z
N ALA A 1 -16.06 41.19 -4.65
CA ALA A 1 -14.80 40.51 -4.28
C ALA A 1 -14.11 41.34 -3.22
N CYS A 2 -14.05 40.83 -2.00
CA CYS A 2 -13.31 41.52 -0.94
C CYS A 2 -11.91 40.90 -0.85
N SER A 3 -10.89 41.75 -0.79
CA SER A 3 -9.48 41.35 -0.89
C SER A 3 -8.95 40.75 0.41
N HIS A 4 -9.43 41.23 1.56
CA HIS A 4 -9.05 40.76 2.89
C HIS A 4 -10.20 40.90 3.88
N LEU A 5 -10.59 39.80 4.52
CA LEU A 5 -11.50 39.80 5.67
C LEU A 5 -10.90 39.02 6.84
N THR A 6 -11.26 39.44 8.05
CA THR A 6 -10.84 38.78 9.29
C THR A 6 -11.84 37.70 9.73
N ALA A 7 -13.14 37.97 9.66
CA ALA A 7 -14.16 36.98 10.03
C ALA A 7 -15.45 37.20 9.24
N CYS A 8 -16.12 36.10 8.89
CA CYS A 8 -17.45 36.08 8.31
C CYS A 8 -18.22 34.82 8.74
N SER A 9 -19.55 34.89 8.70
CA SER A 9 -20.40 33.71 8.88
C SER A 9 -20.63 32.98 7.55
N HIS A 10 -21.01 33.73 6.51
CA HIS A 10 -21.26 33.21 5.16
C HIS A 10 -20.60 34.09 4.13
N LEU A 11 -19.83 33.47 3.24
CA LEU A 11 -19.18 34.18 2.16
C LEU A 11 -19.07 33.28 0.93
N THR A 12 -19.24 33.83 -0.26
CA THR A 12 -19.19 33.06 -1.50
C THR A 12 -17.77 32.98 -2.05
N VAL A 13 -17.08 34.12 -2.18
CA VAL A 13 -15.73 34.19 -2.76
C VAL A 13 -14.88 35.28 -2.09
N CYS A 14 -13.68 34.91 -1.64
CA CYS A 14 -12.63 35.83 -1.18
C CYS A 14 -11.23 35.38 -1.62
N SER A 15 -10.29 36.31 -1.71
CA SER A 15 -8.87 35.96 -1.89
C SER A 15 -8.23 35.53 -0.58
N HIS A 16 -8.31 36.36 0.46
CA HIS A 16 -7.67 36.08 1.74
C HIS A 16 -8.68 36.23 2.89
N LEU A 17 -8.76 35.19 3.71
CA LEU A 17 -9.65 35.15 4.86
C LEU A 17 -8.98 34.43 6.02
N THR A 18 -9.14 34.94 7.25
CA THR A 18 -8.64 34.22 8.42
C THR A 18 -9.65 33.19 8.93
N ALA A 19 -10.91 33.55 9.09
CA ALA A 19 -11.93 32.62 9.60
C ALA A 19 -13.28 32.76 8.92
N CYS A 20 -13.95 31.63 8.66
CA CYS A 20 -15.35 31.60 8.25
C CYS A 20 -16.06 30.33 8.69
N SER A 21 -17.37 30.39 8.98
CA SER A 21 -18.14 29.16 9.15
C SER A 21 -18.44 28.48 7.81
N LEU A 22 -18.92 29.21 6.80
CA LEU A 22 -19.31 28.60 5.53
C LEU A 22 -18.81 29.41 4.34
N LEU A 23 -17.97 28.77 3.53
CA LEU A 23 -17.32 29.39 2.39
C LEU A 23 -17.41 28.51 1.15
N THR A 24 -17.73 29.11 0.00
CA THR A 24 -17.73 28.38 -1.26
C THR A 24 -16.29 28.25 -1.77
N ALA A 25 -15.61 29.37 -2.04
CA ALA A 25 -14.26 29.34 -2.60
C ALA A 25 -13.32 30.41 -2.03
N CYS A 26 -12.04 30.06 -1.86
CA CYS A 26 -10.98 31.02 -1.56
C CYS A 26 -9.60 30.60 -2.06
N SER A 27 -8.69 31.56 -2.27
CA SER A 27 -7.29 31.22 -2.58
C SER A 27 -6.49 30.88 -1.32
N HIS A 28 -6.62 31.67 -0.25
CA HIS A 28 -5.95 31.41 1.02
C HIS A 28 -6.88 31.55 2.21
N LEU A 29 -6.90 30.54 3.08
CA LEU A 29 -7.72 30.53 4.28
C LEU A 29 -6.97 29.89 5.45
N THR A 30 -7.06 30.48 6.64
CA THR A 30 -6.48 29.84 7.83
C THR A 30 -7.42 28.81 8.47
N ALA A 31 -8.70 29.13 8.66
CA ALA A 31 -9.64 28.20 9.28
C ALA A 31 -11.07 28.33 8.72
N CYS A 32 -11.74 27.19 8.56
CA CYS A 32 -13.20 27.15 8.37
C CYS A 32 -13.86 25.91 8.95
N SER A 33 -15.18 25.95 9.15
CA SER A 33 -15.92 24.71 9.44
C SER A 33 -16.35 23.98 8.16
N HIS A 34 -16.92 24.69 7.18
CA HIS A 34 -17.34 24.11 5.90
C HIS A 34 -16.80 24.90 4.71
N LEU A 35 -16.11 24.20 3.81
CA LEU A 35 -15.54 24.77 2.59
C LEU A 35 -15.73 23.85 1.39
N THR A 36 -16.09 24.40 0.24
CA THR A 36 -16.14 23.59 -0.99
C THR A 36 -14.77 23.51 -1.67
N ALA A 37 -14.11 24.64 -1.93
CA ALA A 37 -12.83 24.64 -2.64
C ALA A 37 -11.84 25.67 -2.10
N CYS A 38 -10.56 25.29 -2.00
CA CYS A 38 -9.48 26.23 -1.71
C CYS A 38 -8.15 25.81 -2.31
N SER A 39 -7.28 26.76 -2.68
CA SER A 39 -5.90 26.40 -3.03
C SER A 39 -5.01 26.12 -1.80
N LEU A 40 -5.09 26.96 -0.77
CA LEU A 40 -4.20 26.90 0.40
C LEU A 40 -4.99 27.03 1.70
N LEU A 41 -5.04 25.96 2.49
CA LEU A 41 -5.80 25.89 3.73
C LEU A 41 -4.97 25.29 4.87
N THR A 42 -4.94 25.95 6.03
CA THR A 42 -4.30 25.33 7.22
C THR A 42 -5.21 24.35 7.93
N ALA A 43 -6.48 24.70 8.19
CA ALA A 43 -7.38 23.81 8.92
C ALA A 43 -8.86 23.91 8.48
N CYS A 44 -9.54 22.76 8.42
CA CYS A 44 -11.00 22.72 8.27
C CYS A 44 -11.65 21.48 8.89
N SER A 45 -12.92 21.57 9.29
CA SER A 45 -13.68 20.35 9.64
C SER A 45 -14.16 19.56 8.42
N HIS A 46 -14.77 20.23 7.45
CA HIS A 46 -15.30 19.58 6.24
C HIS A 46 -14.88 20.32 4.98
N LEU A 47 -14.23 19.61 4.07
CA LEU A 47 -13.74 20.15 2.81
C LEU A 47 -14.02 19.20 1.64
N THR A 48 -14.49 19.73 0.51
CA THR A 48 -14.61 18.90 -0.69
C THR A 48 -13.30 18.81 -1.47
N ALA A 49 -12.66 19.94 -1.80
CA ALA A 49 -11.43 19.92 -2.60
C ALA A 49 -10.41 20.95 -2.15
N CYS A 50 -9.13 20.56 -2.10
CA CYS A 50 -8.03 21.50 -1.91
C CYS A 50 -6.72 21.07 -2.58
N SER A 51 -5.88 22.00 -3.01
CA SER A 51 -4.53 21.63 -3.49
C SER A 51 -3.54 21.37 -2.35
N LEU A 52 -3.48 22.23 -1.34
CA LEU A 52 -2.53 22.14 -0.23
C LEU A 52 -3.26 22.32 1.10
N LEU A 53 -3.27 21.28 1.92
CA LEU A 53 -3.96 21.28 3.21
C LEU A 53 -3.06 20.74 4.34
N THR A 54 -3.02 21.45 5.47
CA THR A 54 -2.27 20.95 6.64
C THR A 54 -3.07 19.92 7.42
N ALA A 55 -4.31 20.25 7.82
CA ALA A 55 -5.14 19.36 8.63
C ALA A 55 -6.63 19.45 8.31
N CYS A 56 -7.33 18.30 8.35
CA CYS A 56 -8.79 18.26 8.31
C CYS A 56 -9.39 17.04 9.01
N SER A 57 -10.67 17.12 9.40
CA SER A 57 -11.39 15.91 9.82
C SER A 57 -11.96 15.13 8.64
N HIS A 58 -12.65 15.79 7.71
CA HIS A 58 -13.27 15.12 6.57
C HIS A 58 -12.92 15.83 5.26
N LEU A 59 -12.33 15.06 4.33
CA LEU A 59 -11.93 15.56 3.03
C LEU A 59 -12.30 14.57 1.93
N THR A 60 -12.84 15.07 0.82
CA THR A 60 -13.06 14.20 -0.35
C THR A 60 -11.81 14.09 -1.24
N ALA A 61 -11.19 15.21 -1.62
CA ALA A 61 -10.03 15.17 -2.53
C ALA A 61 -8.96 16.22 -2.17
N CYS A 62 -7.69 15.82 -2.22
CA CYS A 62 -6.58 16.76 -2.12
C CYS A 62 -5.34 16.30 -2.89
N SER A 63 -4.51 17.22 -3.39
CA SER A 63 -3.21 16.84 -3.95
C SER A 63 -2.14 16.58 -2.88
N LEU A 64 -2.03 17.45 -1.87
CA LEU A 64 -1.00 17.37 -0.84
C LEU A 64 -1.60 17.63 0.53
N LEU A 65 -1.56 16.62 1.40
CA LEU A 65 -2.16 16.66 2.72
C LEU A 65 -1.16 16.19 3.79
N THR A 66 -1.05 16.94 4.88
CA THR A 66 -0.24 16.50 6.02
C THR A 66 -1.04 15.48 6.84
N ALA A 67 -2.17 15.86 7.42
CA ALA A 67 -2.95 14.98 8.29
C ALA A 67 -4.46 15.04 8.04
N CYS A 68 -5.14 13.89 8.16
CA CYS A 68 -6.60 13.84 8.23
C CYS A 68 -7.13 12.66 9.04
N SER A 69 -8.37 12.74 9.53
CA SER A 69 -9.04 11.53 10.04
C SER A 69 -9.68 10.73 8.90
N HIS A 70 -10.52 11.35 8.06
CA HIS A 70 -11.20 10.66 6.96
C HIS A 70 -10.94 11.31 5.62
N LEU A 71 -10.43 10.52 4.67
CA LEU A 71 -10.12 10.98 3.33
C LEU A 71 -10.57 9.96 2.27
N THR A 72 -11.20 10.43 1.20
CA THR A 72 -11.51 9.52 0.08
C THR A 72 -10.32 9.39 -0.88
N ALA A 73 -9.76 10.48 -1.38
CA ALA A 73 -8.67 10.42 -2.35
C ALA A 73 -7.59 11.48 -2.11
N CYS A 74 -6.32 11.08 -2.25
CA CYS A 74 -5.20 12.03 -2.28
C CYS A 74 -4.02 11.54 -3.13
N SER A 75 -3.24 12.45 -3.72
CA SER A 75 -1.96 12.04 -4.31
C SER A 75 -0.89 11.80 -3.23
N LEU A 76 -0.54 12.80 -2.42
CA LEU A 76 0.50 12.65 -1.40
C LEU A 76 -0.04 12.97 -0.01
N LEU A 77 0.09 12.01 0.89
CA LEU A 77 -0.42 12.12 2.25
C LEU A 77 0.62 11.67 3.26
N THR A 78 0.80 12.43 4.35
CA THR A 78 1.74 12.01 5.40
C THR A 78 1.08 11.05 6.40
N ALA A 79 -0.11 11.38 6.91
CA ALA A 79 -0.80 10.57 7.90
C ALA A 79 -2.33 10.61 7.74
N CYS A 80 -2.98 9.47 7.93
CA CYS A 80 -4.44 9.42 8.10
C CYS A 80 -4.91 8.28 9.00
N SER A 81 -6.11 8.39 9.57
CA SER A 81 -6.72 7.22 10.21
C SER A 81 -7.45 6.33 9.20
N LEU A 82 -8.29 6.91 8.34
CA LEU A 82 -9.10 6.18 7.36
C LEU A 82 -8.98 6.80 5.96
N LEU A 83 -8.51 5.99 5.02
CA LEU A 83 -8.31 6.42 3.63
C LEU A 83 -8.76 5.37 2.62
N THR A 84 -9.52 5.79 1.61
CA THR A 84 -9.90 4.87 0.53
C THR A 84 -8.78 4.71 -0.51
N ALA A 85 -8.25 5.79 -1.08
CA ALA A 85 -7.25 5.70 -2.13
C ALA A 85 -6.15 6.77 -2.04
N CYS A 86 -4.89 6.38 -2.22
CA CYS A 86 -3.80 7.34 -2.44
C CYS A 86 -2.72 6.84 -3.39
N SER A 87 -1.92 7.75 -3.97
CA SER A 87 -0.72 7.32 -4.69
C SER A 87 0.47 7.08 -3.75
N LEU A 88 0.85 8.06 -2.92
CA LEU A 88 1.93 7.93 -1.93
C LEU A 88 1.45 8.25 -0.51
N LEU A 89 1.73 7.34 0.42
CA LEU A 89 1.39 7.50 1.83
C LEU A 89 2.51 7.04 2.75
N THR A 90 2.88 7.85 3.74
CA THR A 90 3.77 7.39 4.80
C THR A 90 3.03 6.49 5.79
N ALA A 91 1.99 6.97 6.49
CA ALA A 91 1.35 6.18 7.55
C ALA A 91 -0.19 6.21 7.53
N CYS A 92 -0.82 5.07 7.81
CA CYS A 92 -2.26 5.02 8.10
C CYS A 92 -2.68 3.89 9.03
N SER A 93 -3.82 4.03 9.74
CA SER A 93 -4.42 2.88 10.43
C SER A 93 -5.17 1.95 9.47
N HIS A 94 -6.02 2.49 8.60
CA HIS A 94 -6.87 1.71 7.70
C HIS A 94 -6.85 2.27 6.28
N LEU A 95 -6.51 1.42 5.31
CA LEU A 95 -6.44 1.80 3.91
C LEU A 95 -7.06 0.74 2.99
N THR A 96 -7.86 1.18 2.01
CA THR A 96 -8.31 0.25 0.96
C THR A 96 -7.29 0.04 -0.16
N ALA A 97 -6.75 1.10 -0.76
CA ALA A 97 -5.81 0.96 -1.88
C ALA A 97 -4.73 2.05 -1.93
N CYS A 98 -3.49 1.67 -2.24
CA CYS A 98 -2.43 2.62 -2.57
C CYS A 98 -1.41 2.07 -3.57
N SER A 99 -0.66 2.95 -4.26
CA SER A 99 0.55 2.51 -4.96
C SER A 99 1.72 2.29 -4.02
N HIS A 100 2.16 3.31 -3.27
CA HIS A 100 3.30 3.18 -2.36
C HIS A 100 2.94 3.56 -0.95
N LEU A 101 3.30 2.69 -0.01
CA LEU A 101 3.03 2.90 1.40
C LEU A 101 4.19 2.45 2.30
N THR A 102 4.54 3.28 3.29
CA THR A 102 5.57 2.88 4.26
C THR A 102 5.00 2.01 5.38
N ALA A 103 3.99 2.47 6.12
CA ALA A 103 3.47 1.73 7.26
C ALA A 103 1.94 1.78 7.37
N CYS A 104 1.31 0.64 7.63
CA CYS A 104 -0.12 0.60 7.95
C CYS A 104 -0.47 -0.50 8.94
N SER A 105 -1.62 -0.36 9.62
CA SER A 105 -2.16 -1.46 10.43
C SER A 105 -2.98 -2.42 9.56
N HIS A 106 -3.97 -1.90 8.81
CA HIS A 106 -4.85 -2.72 7.98
C HIS A 106 -4.88 -2.22 6.55
N LEU A 107 -4.61 -3.11 5.60
CA LEU A 107 -4.58 -2.75 4.19
C LEU A 107 -5.14 -3.87 3.31
N THR A 108 -6.02 -3.51 2.36
CA THR A 108 -6.54 -4.50 1.41
C THR A 108 -5.63 -4.70 0.20
N ALA A 109 -5.18 -3.64 -0.49
CA ALA A 109 -4.33 -3.79 -1.67
C ALA A 109 -3.28 -2.69 -1.83
N CYS A 110 -2.04 -3.07 -2.15
CA CYS A 110 -0.98 -2.12 -2.53
C CYS A 110 -0.02 -2.68 -3.58
N SER A 111 0.66 -1.83 -4.36
CA SER A 111 1.79 -2.32 -5.16
C SER A 111 3.06 -2.46 -4.33
N HIS A 112 3.50 -1.41 -3.62
CA HIS A 112 4.72 -1.44 -2.82
C HIS A 112 4.47 -1.06 -1.37
N LEU A 113 4.91 -1.94 -0.45
CA LEU A 113 4.70 -1.75 0.98
C LEU A 113 5.92 -2.13 1.80
N THR A 114 6.30 -1.29 2.77
CA THR A 114 7.40 -1.63 3.68
C THR A 114 6.95 -2.44 4.89
N ALA A 115 5.96 -1.98 5.65
CA ALA A 115 5.51 -2.68 6.86
C ALA A 115 3.99 -2.65 7.04
N CYS A 116 3.39 -3.79 7.37
CA CYS A 116 1.96 -3.89 7.68
C CYS A 116 1.68 -4.95 8.74
N SER A 117 0.65 -4.79 9.58
CA SER A 117 0.18 -5.91 10.41
C SER A 117 -0.74 -6.84 9.62
N LEU A 118 -1.87 -6.37 9.09
CA LEU A 118 -2.80 -7.20 8.30
C LEU A 118 -2.89 -6.75 6.83
N LEU A 119 -2.55 -7.65 5.91
CA LEU A 119 -2.60 -7.39 4.49
C LEU A 119 -3.31 -8.50 3.68
N THR A 120 -4.21 -8.10 2.78
CA THR A 120 -4.84 -9.04 1.84
C THR A 120 -3.95 -9.29 0.62
N ALA A 121 -3.55 -8.25 -0.12
CA ALA A 121 -2.77 -8.44 -1.35
C ALA A 121 -1.70 -7.36 -1.57
N CYS A 122 -0.52 -7.77 -2.05
CA CYS A 122 0.48 -6.84 -2.58
C CYS A 122 1.36 -7.44 -3.68
N SER A 123 1.99 -6.59 -4.51
CA SER A 123 3.08 -7.08 -5.38
C SER A 123 4.40 -7.18 -4.60
N HIS A 124 4.87 -6.11 -3.96
CA HIS A 124 6.14 -6.12 -3.24
C HIS A 124 5.97 -5.74 -1.78
N LEU A 125 6.48 -6.59 -0.89
CA LEU A 125 6.41 -6.36 0.55
C LEU A 125 7.71 -6.71 1.27
N THR A 126 8.15 -5.82 2.18
CA THR A 126 9.29 -6.13 3.04
C THR A 126 8.87 -6.92 4.29
N ALA A 127 7.99 -6.40 5.15
CA ALA A 127 7.63 -7.07 6.40
C ALA A 127 6.12 -7.03 6.69
N CYS A 128 5.55 -8.17 7.12
CA CYS A 128 4.19 -8.20 7.66
C CYS A 128 3.97 -9.26 8.74
N SER A 129 2.92 -9.14 9.56
CA SER A 129 2.53 -10.25 10.44
C SER A 129 1.61 -11.23 9.72
N LEU A 130 0.50 -10.77 9.13
CA LEU A 130 -0.49 -11.63 8.47
C LEU A 130 -0.69 -11.21 7.02
N LEU A 131 -0.49 -12.16 6.10
CA LEU A 131 -0.65 -11.94 4.67
C LEU A 131 -1.43 -13.05 3.96
N THR A 132 -2.42 -12.65 3.16
CA THR A 132 -3.11 -13.58 2.26
C THR A 132 -2.24 -13.85 1.02
N ALA A 133 -2.00 -12.87 0.15
CA ALA A 133 -1.30 -13.10 -1.11
C ALA A 133 -0.23 -12.03 -1.43
N CYS A 134 0.90 -12.47 -2.01
CA CYS A 134 1.87 -11.55 -2.62
C CYS A 134 2.68 -12.16 -3.77
N SER A 135 3.26 -11.32 -4.63
CA SER A 135 4.26 -11.80 -5.59
C SER A 135 5.65 -11.91 -4.94
N HIS A 136 6.15 -10.86 -4.30
CA HIS A 136 7.48 -10.83 -3.67
C HIS A 136 7.42 -10.42 -2.20
N LEU A 137 8.03 -11.23 -1.33
CA LEU A 137 8.04 -10.99 0.11
C LEU A 137 9.37 -11.29 0.78
N THR A 138 9.84 -10.36 1.64
CA THR A 138 11.07 -10.59 2.40
C THR A 138 10.84 -11.31 3.74
N ALA A 139 9.89 -10.88 4.56
CA ALA A 139 9.63 -11.50 5.86
C ALA A 139 8.15 -11.44 6.27
N CYS A 140 7.62 -12.56 6.78
CA CYS A 140 6.27 -12.60 7.37
C CYS A 140 6.14 -13.65 8.48
N SER A 141 5.22 -13.44 9.44
CA SER A 141 4.93 -14.48 10.44
C SER A 141 3.93 -15.53 9.93
N HIS A 142 2.89 -15.12 9.21
CA HIS A 142 1.87 -16.01 8.65
C HIS A 142 1.53 -15.68 7.21
N LEU A 143 1.58 -16.69 6.33
CA LEU A 143 1.35 -16.50 4.90
C LEU A 143 0.54 -17.63 4.25
N THR A 144 -0.48 -17.25 3.47
CA THR A 144 -1.29 -18.21 2.72
C THR A 144 -0.70 -18.55 1.35
N ALA A 145 -0.34 -17.55 0.54
CA ALA A 145 0.21 -17.75 -0.81
C ALA A 145 1.26 -16.70 -1.21
N CYS A 146 2.37 -17.14 -1.80
CA CYS A 146 3.42 -16.26 -2.34
C CYS A 146 4.15 -16.89 -3.54
N SER A 147 4.59 -16.05 -4.48
CA SER A 147 5.41 -16.51 -5.61
C SER A 147 6.91 -16.61 -5.26
N LEU A 148 7.47 -15.64 -4.54
CA LEU A 148 8.88 -15.58 -4.15
C LEU A 148 9.03 -15.07 -2.72
N LEU A 149 9.65 -15.91 -1.88
CA LEU A 149 9.74 -15.73 -0.44
C LEU A 149 11.19 -15.92 0.05
N THR A 150 11.70 -15.00 0.87
CA THR A 150 13.02 -15.19 1.52
C THR A 150 12.94 -15.79 2.92
N ALA A 151 11.97 -15.40 3.76
CA ALA A 151 11.81 -15.96 5.11
C ALA A 151 10.35 -15.92 5.59
N CYS A 152 9.87 -17.01 6.20
CA CYS A 152 8.54 -17.09 6.84
C CYS A 152 8.56 -18.11 7.98
N SER A 153 7.83 -17.85 9.08
CA SER A 153 7.66 -18.83 10.16
C SER A 153 6.59 -19.89 9.89
N LEU A 154 5.48 -19.55 9.23
CA LEU A 154 4.36 -20.46 8.95
C LEU A 154 3.81 -20.26 7.54
N LEU A 155 4.02 -21.25 6.68
CA LEU A 155 3.73 -21.20 5.24
C LEU A 155 2.73 -22.28 4.82
N THR A 156 1.66 -21.87 4.13
CA THR A 156 0.63 -22.80 3.63
C THR A 156 0.91 -23.27 2.20
N ALA A 157 1.30 -22.37 1.28
CA ALA A 157 1.68 -22.70 -0.09
C ALA A 157 2.67 -21.69 -0.70
N CYS A 158 3.74 -22.15 -1.35
CA CYS A 158 4.68 -21.31 -2.12
C CYS A 158 5.09 -21.99 -3.43
N SER A 159 4.85 -21.31 -4.56
CA SER A 159 5.05 -21.89 -5.90
C SER A 159 6.53 -22.08 -6.28
N SER A 160 7.43 -21.20 -5.82
CA SER A 160 8.87 -21.33 -6.09
C SER A 160 9.51 -22.50 -5.34
N LEU A 161 9.18 -22.71 -4.07
CA LEU A 161 9.64 -23.89 -3.31
C LEU A 161 9.10 -25.21 -3.89
N LEU A 162 7.83 -25.25 -4.31
CA LEU A 162 7.23 -26.39 -5.01
C LEU A 162 7.96 -26.69 -6.33
N ARG A 163 8.38 -25.66 -7.07
CA ARG A 163 9.10 -25.80 -8.34
C ARG A 163 10.55 -26.25 -8.15
N VAL A 164 11.25 -25.77 -7.13
CA VAL A 164 12.60 -26.24 -6.80
C VAL A 164 12.55 -27.69 -6.32
N ALA A 165 11.58 -28.05 -5.47
CA ALA A 165 11.40 -29.42 -4.99
C ALA A 165 11.06 -30.38 -6.16
N SER A 166 10.21 -29.97 -7.10
CA SER A 166 9.89 -30.80 -8.27
C SER A 166 11.08 -30.97 -9.20
N LEU A 167 11.86 -29.90 -9.45
CA LEU A 167 13.08 -29.97 -10.26
C LEU A 167 14.17 -30.85 -9.63
N LEU A 168 14.39 -30.76 -8.31
CA LEU A 168 15.30 -31.64 -7.58
C LEU A 168 14.88 -33.11 -7.69
N ARG A 169 13.57 -33.38 -7.59
CA ARG A 169 13.02 -34.72 -7.74
C ARG A 169 13.26 -35.28 -9.15
N VAL A 170 13.02 -34.48 -10.19
CA VAL A 170 13.31 -34.84 -11.58
C VAL A 170 14.81 -35.11 -11.78
N ALA A 171 15.68 -34.26 -11.26
CA ALA A 171 17.13 -34.43 -11.35
C ALA A 171 17.61 -35.72 -10.66
N SER A 172 17.07 -36.03 -9.48
CA SER A 172 17.40 -37.27 -8.76
C SER A 172 16.98 -38.52 -9.53
N LEU A 173 15.78 -38.53 -10.12
CA LEU A 173 15.28 -39.64 -10.95
C LEU A 173 16.13 -39.83 -12.21
N LEU A 174 16.55 -38.75 -12.87
CA LEU A 174 17.44 -38.83 -14.03
C LEU A 174 18.78 -39.49 -13.68
N ARG A 175 19.34 -39.15 -12.52
CA ARG A 175 20.61 -39.69 -12.03
C ARG A 175 20.53 -41.17 -11.67
N VAL A 176 19.41 -41.61 -11.09
CA VAL A 176 19.15 -43.03 -10.83
C VAL A 176 19.01 -43.80 -12.15
N ALA A 177 18.29 -43.23 -13.13
CA ALA A 177 18.12 -43.85 -14.44
C ALA A 177 19.46 -44.00 -15.20
N THR A 178 20.36 -43.02 -15.13
CA THR A 178 21.69 -43.12 -15.76
C THR A 178 22.56 -44.18 -15.07
N LEU A 179 22.54 -44.28 -13.74
CA LEU A 179 23.27 -45.32 -13.01
C LEU A 179 22.78 -46.73 -13.34
N LEU A 180 21.46 -46.93 -13.42
CA LEU A 180 20.87 -48.21 -13.85
C LEU A 180 21.30 -48.58 -15.28
N ARG A 181 21.36 -47.59 -16.18
CA ARG A 181 21.82 -47.81 -17.57
C ARG A 181 23.29 -48.21 -17.61
N VAL A 182 24.16 -47.55 -16.86
CA VAL A 182 25.58 -47.93 -16.75
C VAL A 182 25.74 -49.33 -16.15
N ALA A 183 25.00 -49.64 -15.08
CA ALA A 183 25.02 -50.97 -14.48
C ALA A 183 24.53 -52.06 -15.44
N SER A 184 23.55 -51.78 -16.30
CA SER A 184 23.11 -52.72 -17.34
C SER A 184 24.17 -52.94 -18.42
N LEU A 185 24.89 -51.89 -18.85
CA LEU A 185 25.99 -52.02 -19.83
C LEU A 185 27.16 -52.83 -19.28
N LEU A 186 27.55 -52.59 -18.02
CA LEU A 186 28.56 -53.39 -17.33
C LEU A 186 28.16 -54.86 -17.17
N ARG A 187 26.86 -55.15 -17.07
CA ARG A 187 26.34 -56.52 -16.97
C ARG A 187 26.34 -57.26 -18.31
N VAL A 188 26.34 -56.55 -19.43
CA VAL A 188 26.42 -57.11 -20.80
C VAL A 188 27.87 -57.23 -21.28
N ALA A 189 28.79 -56.45 -20.71
CA ALA A 189 30.23 -56.48 -21.03
C ALA A 189 31.07 -57.68 -20.52
N PRO A 190 30.65 -58.59 -19.61
CA PRO A 190 31.56 -59.63 -19.11
C PRO A 190 31.78 -60.80 -20.09
N TYR A 191 31.30 -60.72 -21.34
CA TYR A 191 31.42 -61.79 -22.34
C TYR A 191 32.42 -61.51 -23.48
N CYS A 192 33.26 -60.48 -23.39
CA CYS A 192 34.34 -60.25 -24.37
C CYS A 192 35.72 -60.47 -23.73
N VAL A 193 36.06 -61.74 -23.48
CA VAL A 193 37.45 -62.25 -23.42
C VAL A 193 37.57 -63.33 -24.47
#